data_AF-A0A4Q3DMG0-F1
#
_entry.id   AF-A0A4Q3DMG0-F1
#
_cell.length_a   1.000
_cell.length_b   1.000
_cell.length_c   1.000
_cell.angle_alpha   90.00
_cell.angle_beta   90.00
_cell.angle_gamma   90.00
#
_symmetry.space_group_name_H-M   'P 1'
#
loop_
_entity.id
_entity.type
_entity.pdbx_description
1 polymer ?
#
loop_
_entity_poly.entity_id
_entity_poly.type
_entity_poly.pdbx_seq_one_letter_code
_entity_poly.pdbx_strand_id
1 'polypeptide(L)'
;MSPASPPPHGPYLFELAAPVLASCSEGGQDELKRIAELSMALHYVRLSYPPSLLKATRARAVARMLLDKLDDGQMLRLLGNTFLLQQHVTPYIFLRAPRRRSTYYEGLVETFLASELQVRECTPYRRLERAHLLYKLGAGDMDDVSEAAIFSDAQRVYFFNRDLSYALTHTLLYATDFSTLSRPDPRARFACLAIAAMSHEANDVDLFFEASLCLMGQELPAAVLAELQPLVAAMRERNPDLFAMADPLAGYHPLLVYDLLRGAALRHHAIDLADETPELDAEPGLIRLAGALCLSLKGKDLERIESAYAAWCAAAGPEPFVRDMVKTRLATLRLLASTHILFEREFVHLGRRDASLYAEYLAAIDGLEQRQAALLG
;
A
#
# COMPACT_ATOMS: atom_id res chain seq x y z
N MET A 1 7.19 -28.09 -21.25
CA MET A 1 5.97 -27.27 -21.13
C MET A 1 6.35 -25.88 -21.62
N SER A 2 5.74 -25.38 -22.70
CA SER A 2 5.99 -23.99 -23.12
C SER A 2 5.44 -23.05 -22.05
N PRO A 3 6.19 -22.01 -21.62
CA PRO A 3 5.63 -21.01 -20.73
C PRO A 3 4.43 -20.37 -21.42
N ALA A 4 3.28 -20.33 -20.72
CA ALA A 4 2.11 -19.63 -21.20
C ALA A 4 2.50 -18.18 -21.47
N SER A 5 2.26 -17.69 -22.69
CA SER A 5 2.47 -16.29 -23.03
C SER A 5 1.66 -15.42 -22.05
N PRO A 6 2.25 -14.34 -21.48
CA PRO A 6 1.51 -13.46 -20.58
C PRO A 6 0.27 -12.89 -21.28
N PRO A 7 -0.85 -12.70 -20.56
CA PRO A 7 -2.10 -12.27 -21.17
C PRO A 7 -1.95 -10.90 -21.86
N PRO A 8 -2.70 -10.67 -22.96
CA PRO A 8 -2.44 -9.57 -23.87
C PRO A 8 -2.97 -8.24 -23.33
N HIS A 9 -2.05 -7.31 -23.04
CA HIS A 9 -2.15 -5.84 -22.92
C HIS A 9 -3.30 -5.20 -22.09
N GLY A 10 -4.26 -5.95 -21.53
CA GLY A 10 -5.38 -5.42 -20.72
C GLY A 10 -5.19 -5.61 -19.21
N PRO A 11 -6.09 -5.07 -18.37
CA PRO A 11 -6.14 -5.34 -16.93
C PRO A 11 -6.48 -6.81 -16.63
N TYR A 12 -5.75 -7.44 -15.71
CA TYR A 12 -5.99 -8.81 -15.20
C TYR A 12 -7.39 -9.00 -14.59
N LEU A 13 -8.00 -7.94 -14.07
CA LEU A 13 -9.37 -7.92 -13.53
C LEU A 13 -10.36 -8.63 -14.45
N PHE A 14 -10.20 -8.49 -15.77
CA PHE A 14 -11.14 -9.06 -16.73
C PHE A 14 -11.04 -10.58 -16.83
N GLU A 15 -9.86 -11.13 -16.59
CA GLU A 15 -9.58 -12.56 -16.52
C GLU A 15 -9.90 -13.14 -15.14
N LEU A 16 -9.73 -12.34 -14.07
CA LEU A 16 -9.96 -12.75 -12.68
C LEU A 16 -11.43 -12.75 -12.26
N ALA A 17 -12.25 -11.84 -12.78
CA ALA A 17 -13.61 -11.65 -12.29
C ALA A 17 -14.46 -12.93 -12.37
N ALA A 18 -14.43 -13.65 -13.50
CA ALA A 18 -15.23 -14.86 -13.68
C ALA A 18 -14.84 -16.00 -12.71
N PRO A 19 -13.56 -16.43 -12.61
CA PRO A 19 -13.18 -17.51 -11.69
C PRO A 19 -13.37 -17.13 -10.22
N VAL A 20 -13.11 -15.87 -9.83
CA VAL A 20 -13.33 -15.41 -8.44
C VAL A 20 -14.82 -15.49 -8.09
N LEU A 21 -15.71 -14.99 -8.95
CA LEU A 21 -17.16 -15.03 -8.72
C LEU A 21 -17.75 -16.44 -8.80
N ALA A 22 -17.13 -17.36 -9.53
CA ALA A 22 -17.54 -18.77 -9.59
C ALA A 22 -17.27 -19.51 -8.26
N SER A 23 -16.21 -19.12 -7.53
CA SER A 23 -15.88 -19.68 -6.21
C SER A 23 -16.76 -19.19 -5.06
N CYS A 24 -17.54 -18.14 -5.31
CA CYS A 24 -18.40 -17.55 -4.31
C CYS A 24 -19.63 -18.46 -4.11
N SER A 25 -19.70 -19.10 -2.94
CA SER A 25 -20.86 -19.89 -2.49
C SER A 25 -21.89 -18.98 -1.84
N GLU A 26 -23.18 -19.32 -1.97
CA GLU A 26 -24.29 -18.43 -1.60
C GLU A 26 -24.19 -17.91 -0.15
N GLY A 27 -23.88 -16.61 0.00
CA GLY A 27 -24.13 -15.82 1.21
C GLY A 27 -22.99 -15.74 2.22
N GLY A 28 -21.74 -16.07 1.85
CA GLY A 28 -20.57 -15.98 2.73
C GLY A 28 -20.00 -14.56 2.87
N GLN A 29 -19.40 -14.24 4.04
CA GLN A 29 -18.69 -12.96 4.24
C GLN A 29 -17.52 -12.77 3.25
N ASP A 30 -16.80 -13.85 2.94
CA ASP A 30 -15.69 -13.82 1.98
C ASP A 30 -16.16 -13.54 0.53
N GLU A 31 -17.36 -13.98 0.17
CA GLU A 31 -17.99 -13.67 -1.13
C GLU A 31 -18.20 -12.15 -1.26
N LEU A 32 -18.81 -11.54 -0.25
CA LEU A 32 -19.12 -10.11 -0.27
C LEU A 32 -17.88 -9.23 -0.28
N LYS A 33 -16.84 -9.61 0.46
CA LYS A 33 -15.54 -8.94 0.42
C LYS A 33 -14.97 -8.95 -1.00
N ARG A 34 -14.94 -10.11 -1.66
CA ARG A 34 -14.44 -10.25 -3.04
C ARG A 34 -15.27 -9.44 -4.03
N ILE A 35 -16.59 -9.46 -3.91
CA ILE A 35 -17.49 -8.66 -4.76
C ILE A 35 -17.23 -7.16 -4.55
N ALA A 36 -17.04 -6.71 -3.30
CA ALA A 36 -16.71 -5.32 -2.99
C ALA A 36 -15.36 -4.91 -3.60
N GLU A 37 -14.31 -5.70 -3.42
CA GLU A 37 -12.97 -5.44 -3.97
C GLU A 37 -12.99 -5.42 -5.51
N LEU A 38 -13.64 -6.39 -6.16
CA LEU A 38 -13.80 -6.41 -7.62
C LEU A 38 -14.60 -5.21 -8.15
N SER A 39 -15.60 -4.76 -7.39
CA SER A 39 -16.40 -3.58 -7.75
C SER A 39 -15.60 -2.30 -7.67
N MET A 40 -14.82 -2.13 -6.60
CA MET A 40 -13.87 -1.02 -6.44
C MET A 40 -12.81 -1.07 -7.55
N ALA A 41 -12.22 -2.23 -7.80
CA ALA A 41 -11.22 -2.40 -8.85
C ALA A 41 -11.77 -2.02 -10.22
N LEU A 42 -12.97 -2.49 -10.57
CA LEU A 42 -13.61 -2.14 -11.84
C LEU A 42 -13.85 -0.64 -11.98
N HIS A 43 -14.27 0.03 -10.90
CA HIS A 43 -14.45 1.48 -10.90
C HIS A 43 -13.15 2.19 -11.25
N TYR A 44 -12.06 1.92 -10.53
CA TYR A 44 -10.78 2.60 -10.76
C TYR A 44 -10.13 2.19 -12.08
N VAL A 45 -10.20 0.93 -12.48
CA VAL A 45 -9.72 0.49 -13.80
C VAL A 45 -10.40 1.29 -14.92
N ARG A 46 -11.71 1.54 -14.81
CA ARG A 46 -12.45 2.37 -15.79
C ARG A 46 -12.06 3.84 -15.78
N LEU A 47 -11.58 4.36 -14.65
CA LEU A 47 -11.13 5.75 -14.52
C LEU A 47 -9.69 5.94 -14.99
N SER A 48 -8.84 4.94 -14.77
CA SER A 48 -7.38 5.08 -14.91
C SER A 48 -6.83 4.55 -16.23
N TYR A 49 -7.48 3.54 -16.84
CA TYR A 49 -6.98 2.96 -18.10
C TYR A 49 -7.47 3.73 -19.33
N PRO A 50 -6.61 3.90 -20.36
CA PRO A 50 -7.04 4.45 -21.63
C PRO A 50 -8.06 3.53 -22.33
N PRO A 51 -9.01 4.08 -23.12
CA PRO A 51 -10.04 3.29 -23.78
C PRO A 51 -9.52 2.15 -24.68
N SER A 52 -8.32 2.31 -25.24
CA SER A 52 -7.64 1.30 -26.07
C SER A 52 -7.32 0.02 -25.29
N LEU A 53 -7.01 0.12 -23.99
CA LEU A 53 -6.66 -1.01 -23.13
C LEU A 53 -7.87 -1.54 -22.36
N LEU A 54 -8.82 -0.67 -22.00
CA LEU A 54 -9.97 -0.99 -21.14
C LEU A 54 -11.01 -1.93 -21.80
N LYS A 55 -10.97 -2.16 -23.12
CA LYS A 55 -11.91 -3.01 -23.88
C LYS A 55 -13.36 -2.90 -23.37
N ALA A 56 -14.06 -1.80 -23.69
CA ALA A 56 -15.36 -1.42 -23.10
C ALA A 56 -16.46 -2.50 -23.09
N THR A 57 -16.42 -3.50 -23.97
CA THR A 57 -17.32 -4.68 -23.93
C THR A 57 -17.03 -5.59 -22.73
N ARG A 58 -15.76 -5.85 -22.41
CA ARG A 58 -15.34 -6.66 -21.25
C ARG A 58 -15.69 -5.97 -19.94
N ALA A 59 -15.37 -4.68 -19.79
CA ALA A 59 -15.73 -3.91 -18.60
C ALA A 59 -17.25 -3.95 -18.32
N ARG A 60 -18.08 -3.85 -19.37
CA ARG A 60 -19.55 -3.98 -19.24
C ARG A 60 -19.99 -5.40 -18.86
N ALA A 61 -19.32 -6.43 -19.37
CA ALA A 61 -19.60 -7.82 -18.99
C ALA A 61 -19.27 -8.06 -17.51
N VAL A 62 -18.10 -7.60 -17.04
CA VAL A 62 -17.70 -7.71 -15.63
C VAL A 62 -18.66 -6.95 -14.71
N ALA A 63 -19.04 -5.72 -15.07
CA ALA A 63 -20.05 -4.98 -14.31
C ALA A 63 -21.37 -5.77 -14.20
N ARG A 64 -21.81 -6.40 -15.29
CA ARG A 64 -23.03 -7.22 -15.28
C ARG A 64 -22.89 -8.44 -14.37
N MET A 65 -21.78 -9.18 -14.46
CA MET A 65 -21.52 -10.34 -13.60
C MET A 65 -21.56 -9.97 -12.11
N LEU A 66 -20.93 -8.85 -11.73
CA LEU A 66 -20.93 -8.36 -10.35
C LEU A 66 -22.35 -7.97 -9.91
N LEU A 67 -23.10 -7.24 -10.75
CA LEU A 67 -24.46 -6.84 -10.44
C LEU A 67 -25.44 -8.03 -10.37
N ASP A 68 -25.22 -9.09 -11.13
CA ASP A 68 -26.06 -10.29 -11.08
C ASP A 68 -25.79 -11.14 -9.84
N LYS A 69 -24.59 -11.01 -9.24
CA LYS A 69 -24.24 -11.60 -7.94
C LYS A 69 -24.79 -10.82 -6.75
N LEU A 70 -25.08 -9.53 -6.92
CA LEU A 70 -25.80 -8.74 -5.93
C LEU A 70 -27.29 -9.06 -6.07
N ASP A 71 -27.76 -10.18 -5.51
CA ASP A 71 -29.20 -10.48 -5.50
C ASP A 71 -29.92 -9.80 -4.31
N ASP A 72 -31.18 -9.39 -4.54
CA ASP A 72 -31.98 -8.68 -3.52
C ASP A 72 -32.23 -9.54 -2.27
N GLY A 73 -32.22 -10.88 -2.39
CA GLY A 73 -32.55 -11.83 -1.32
C GLY A 73 -31.40 -12.10 -0.33
N GLN A 74 -30.15 -12.12 -0.79
CA GLN A 74 -28.97 -12.12 0.05
C GLN A 74 -28.90 -10.81 0.83
N MET A 75 -29.14 -9.68 0.18
CA MET A 75 -29.04 -8.36 0.82
C MET A 75 -30.10 -8.13 1.90
N LEU A 76 -31.32 -8.65 1.71
CA LEU A 76 -32.39 -8.61 2.74
C LEU A 76 -32.00 -9.37 4.02
N ARG A 77 -31.29 -10.50 3.91
CA ARG A 77 -30.80 -11.28 5.07
C ARG A 77 -29.73 -10.52 5.88
N LEU A 78 -29.14 -9.50 5.29
CA LEU A 78 -27.93 -8.83 5.78
C LEU A 78 -28.19 -7.42 6.33
N LEU A 79 -29.35 -6.84 6.04
CA LEU A 79 -29.84 -5.58 6.65
C LEU A 79 -29.93 -5.64 8.20
N GLY A 80 -29.95 -6.83 8.79
CA GLY A 80 -29.89 -7.02 10.24
C GLY A 80 -28.49 -6.88 10.85
N ASN A 81 -27.42 -6.80 10.04
CA ASN A 81 -26.04 -6.73 10.50
C ASN A 81 -25.35 -5.44 10.06
N THR A 82 -25.47 -4.39 10.88
CA THR A 82 -24.86 -3.08 10.63
C THR A 82 -23.33 -3.12 10.57
N PHE A 83 -22.68 -4.15 11.14
CA PHE A 83 -21.23 -4.33 11.08
C PHE A 83 -20.71 -4.59 9.65
N LEU A 84 -21.53 -5.23 8.80
CA LEU A 84 -21.18 -5.55 7.42
C LEU A 84 -21.73 -4.54 6.41
N LEU A 85 -22.51 -3.54 6.86
CA LEU A 85 -23.21 -2.58 6.00
C LEU A 85 -22.30 -1.89 4.99
N GLN A 86 -21.04 -1.63 5.36
CA GLN A 86 -20.02 -1.07 4.46
C GLN A 86 -19.74 -2.01 3.28
N GLN A 87 -19.43 -3.28 3.54
CA GLN A 87 -19.15 -4.28 2.48
C GLN A 87 -20.35 -4.49 1.55
N HIS A 88 -21.57 -4.32 2.08
CA HIS A 88 -22.81 -4.43 1.31
C HIS A 88 -23.07 -3.23 0.40
N VAL A 89 -22.83 -2.01 0.89
CA VAL A 89 -23.12 -0.79 0.14
C VAL A 89 -22.00 -0.49 -0.89
N THR A 90 -20.76 -0.93 -0.62
CA THR A 90 -19.60 -0.71 -1.49
C THR A 90 -19.86 -1.11 -2.95
N PRO A 91 -20.23 -2.36 -3.30
CA PRO A 91 -20.50 -2.74 -4.69
C PRO A 91 -21.48 -1.81 -5.39
N TYR A 92 -22.56 -1.42 -4.70
CA TYR A 92 -23.55 -0.53 -5.27
C TYR A 92 -23.02 0.88 -5.51
N ILE A 93 -22.27 1.45 -4.55
CA ILE A 93 -21.65 2.78 -4.67
C ILE A 93 -20.71 2.83 -5.87
N PHE A 94 -19.84 1.83 -6.03
CA PHE A 94 -18.81 1.82 -7.08
C PHE A 94 -19.34 1.42 -8.46
N LEU A 95 -20.36 0.57 -8.52
CA LEU A 95 -20.95 0.10 -9.77
C LEU A 95 -22.14 0.93 -10.26
N ARG A 96 -22.63 1.90 -9.47
CA ARG A 96 -23.87 2.67 -9.73
C ARG A 96 -23.93 3.14 -11.18
N ALA A 97 -24.62 2.36 -12.01
CA ALA A 97 -24.90 2.73 -13.37
C ALA A 97 -26.17 3.60 -13.35
N PRO A 98 -26.26 4.69 -14.12
CA PRO A 98 -27.46 5.53 -14.19
C PRO A 98 -28.77 4.79 -14.52
N ARG A 99 -28.71 3.51 -14.91
CA ARG A 99 -29.81 2.72 -15.47
C ARG A 99 -30.33 1.57 -14.59
N ARG A 100 -29.74 1.29 -13.42
CA ARG A 100 -30.28 0.33 -12.43
C ARG A 100 -30.42 1.05 -11.07
N ARG A 101 -31.50 1.80 -10.91
CA ARG A 101 -31.96 2.26 -9.59
C ARG A 101 -32.84 1.15 -9.01
N SER A 102 -32.33 0.41 -8.02
CA SER A 102 -33.15 -0.49 -7.20
C SER A 102 -33.57 0.28 -5.97
N THR A 103 -34.86 0.28 -5.64
CA THR A 103 -35.36 0.86 -4.39
C THR A 103 -34.68 0.24 -3.17
N TYR A 104 -34.28 -1.03 -3.24
CA TYR A 104 -33.53 -1.71 -2.19
C TYR A 104 -32.14 -1.10 -1.98
N TYR A 105 -31.39 -0.84 -3.06
CA TYR A 105 -30.05 -0.27 -2.94
C TYR A 105 -30.06 1.19 -2.51
N GLU A 106 -31.04 1.97 -2.97
CA GLU A 106 -31.22 3.33 -2.48
C GLU A 106 -31.56 3.32 -0.98
N GLY A 107 -32.41 2.41 -0.51
CA GLY A 107 -32.68 2.21 0.92
C GLY A 107 -31.46 1.74 1.74
N LEU A 108 -30.57 0.94 1.16
CA LEU A 108 -29.29 0.57 1.78
C LEU A 108 -28.35 1.76 1.93
N VAL A 109 -28.27 2.61 0.90
CA VAL A 109 -27.51 3.87 0.97
C VAL A 109 -28.10 4.79 2.04
N GLU A 110 -29.43 4.95 2.08
CA GLU A 110 -30.10 5.72 3.14
C GLU A 110 -29.80 5.15 4.54
N THR A 111 -29.83 3.83 4.70
CA THR A 111 -29.48 3.16 5.96
C THR A 111 -28.01 3.38 6.34
N PHE A 112 -27.09 3.33 5.36
CA PHE A 112 -25.68 3.62 5.54
C PHE A 112 -25.42 5.06 5.96
N LEU A 113 -26.11 6.01 5.35
CA LEU A 113 -26.06 7.43 5.72
C LEU A 113 -26.62 7.64 7.13
N ALA A 114 -27.74 7.00 7.48
CA ALA A 114 -28.37 7.12 8.78
C ALA A 114 -27.61 6.40 9.93
N SER A 115 -26.68 5.50 9.63
CA SER A 115 -25.97 4.69 10.65
C SER A 115 -24.88 5.42 11.43
N GLU A 116 -24.85 6.76 11.40
CA GLU A 116 -23.83 7.62 12.04
C GLU A 116 -23.63 7.40 13.55
N LEU A 117 -24.61 6.82 14.26
CA LEU A 117 -24.63 6.83 15.72
C LEU A 117 -24.30 5.49 16.40
N GLN A 118 -24.17 4.39 15.67
CA GLN A 118 -24.10 3.05 16.28
C GLN A 118 -22.71 2.41 16.34
N VAL A 119 -21.69 3.00 15.71
CA VAL A 119 -20.36 2.38 15.63
C VAL A 119 -19.35 3.16 16.47
N ARG A 120 -19.57 3.21 17.78
CA ARG A 120 -18.62 3.83 18.73
C ARG A 120 -17.32 3.01 18.88
N GLU A 121 -17.36 1.72 18.54
CA GLU A 121 -16.22 0.81 18.53
C GLU A 121 -16.06 0.18 17.14
N CYS A 122 -15.41 0.90 16.22
CA CYS A 122 -14.92 0.30 14.97
C CYS A 122 -13.41 0.17 15.01
N THR A 123 -12.90 -0.82 14.28
CA THR A 123 -11.48 -0.86 13.95
C THR A 123 -11.12 0.39 13.12
N PRO A 124 -9.93 0.99 13.32
CA PRO A 124 -9.56 2.24 12.67
C PRO A 124 -9.74 2.26 11.13
N TYR A 125 -9.43 1.15 10.44
CA TYR A 125 -9.57 1.06 8.98
C TYR A 125 -11.05 1.14 8.52
N ARG A 126 -12.02 0.67 9.32
CA ARG A 126 -13.46 0.75 9.00
C ARG A 126 -13.99 2.17 9.09
N ARG A 127 -13.38 3.01 9.94
CA ARG A 127 -13.69 4.44 9.99
C ARG A 127 -13.24 5.14 8.72
N LEU A 128 -12.04 4.83 8.25
CA LEU A 128 -11.50 5.38 7.01
C LEU A 128 -12.28 4.91 5.78
N GLU A 129 -12.61 3.62 5.72
CA GLU A 129 -13.49 3.07 4.68
C GLU A 129 -14.86 3.78 4.68
N ARG A 130 -15.46 4.04 5.85
CA ARG A 130 -16.71 4.81 5.93
C ARG A 130 -16.58 6.20 5.33
N ALA A 131 -15.56 6.96 5.74
CA ALA A 131 -15.34 8.32 5.24
C ALA A 131 -15.17 8.32 3.72
N HIS A 132 -14.40 7.35 3.19
CA HIS A 132 -14.23 7.14 1.76
C HIS A 132 -15.56 6.87 1.03
N LEU A 133 -16.41 5.99 1.57
CA LEU A 133 -17.72 5.68 0.99
C LEU A 133 -18.69 6.89 1.05
N LEU A 134 -18.67 7.67 2.12
CA LEU A 134 -19.46 8.92 2.23
C LEU A 134 -19.01 9.95 1.20
N TYR A 135 -17.71 10.11 1.01
CA TYR A 135 -17.14 10.93 -0.06
C TYR A 135 -17.62 10.47 -1.46
N LYS A 136 -17.59 9.16 -1.74
CA LYS A 136 -18.07 8.60 -3.01
C LYS A 136 -19.57 8.82 -3.26
N LEU A 137 -20.35 8.97 -2.19
CA LEU A 137 -21.77 9.30 -2.25
C LEU A 137 -22.03 10.81 -2.40
N GLY A 138 -21.00 11.66 -2.28
CA GLY A 138 -21.16 13.12 -2.20
C GLY A 138 -21.85 13.59 -0.91
N ALA A 139 -21.83 12.76 0.13
CA ALA A 139 -22.49 12.99 1.42
C ALA A 139 -21.51 13.37 2.54
N GLY A 140 -20.24 13.58 2.20
CA GLY A 140 -19.19 14.01 3.12
C GLY A 140 -17.92 14.38 2.34
N ASP A 141 -17.00 15.01 3.04
CA ASP A 141 -15.66 15.29 2.51
C ASP A 141 -14.74 14.10 2.76
N MET A 142 -13.67 14.02 1.96
CA MET A 142 -12.62 13.05 2.21
C MET A 142 -11.76 13.50 3.40
N ASP A 143 -11.76 12.71 4.48
CA ASP A 143 -10.98 12.97 5.69
C ASP A 143 -9.54 13.38 5.36
N ASP A 144 -9.08 14.49 5.96
CA ASP A 144 -7.65 14.79 6.02
C ASP A 144 -7.02 13.91 7.09
N VAL A 145 -6.29 12.89 6.63
CA VAL A 145 -5.60 11.95 7.52
C VAL A 145 -4.18 12.39 7.84
N SER A 146 -3.73 13.57 7.42
CA SER A 146 -2.36 14.04 7.69
C SER A 146 -2.01 14.08 9.19
N GLU A 147 -3.02 14.21 10.05
CA GLU A 147 -2.88 14.16 11.51
C GLU A 147 -3.22 12.79 12.12
N ALA A 148 -3.58 11.79 11.31
CA ALA A 148 -3.88 10.46 11.81
C ALA A 148 -2.65 9.87 12.51
N ALA A 149 -2.87 9.24 13.68
CA ALA A 149 -1.81 8.66 14.50
C ALA A 149 -0.89 7.70 13.71
N ILE A 150 -1.42 7.04 12.67
CA ILE A 150 -0.66 6.15 11.79
C ILE A 150 0.51 6.85 11.08
N PHE A 151 0.41 8.15 10.77
CA PHE A 151 1.52 8.93 10.20
C PHE A 151 2.54 9.34 11.24
N SER A 152 2.15 9.48 12.51
CA SER A 152 3.11 9.57 13.61
C SER A 152 3.91 8.28 13.74
N ASP A 153 3.28 7.13 13.52
CA ASP A 153 3.94 5.83 13.52
C ASP A 153 4.77 5.54 12.25
N ALA A 154 4.63 6.35 11.19
CA ALA A 154 5.44 6.20 9.97
C ALA A 154 6.95 6.33 10.25
N GLN A 155 7.36 7.06 11.28
CA GLN A 155 8.75 7.10 11.74
C GLN A 155 9.28 5.72 12.14
N ARG A 156 8.41 4.77 12.47
CA ARG A 156 8.76 3.41 12.89
C ARG A 156 8.76 2.42 11.73
N VAL A 157 8.58 2.87 10.49
CA VAL A 157 8.54 2.01 9.29
C VAL A 157 9.78 1.15 9.15
N TYR A 158 10.93 1.59 9.68
CA TYR A 158 12.17 0.81 9.68
C TYR A 158 12.08 -0.52 10.43
N PHE A 159 11.12 -0.73 11.34
CA PHE A 159 10.90 -2.05 11.93
C PHE A 159 10.36 -3.06 10.92
N PHE A 160 9.70 -2.57 9.86
CA PHE A 160 9.02 -3.36 8.84
C PHE A 160 8.09 -4.41 9.46
N ASN A 161 7.21 -3.92 10.33
CA ASN A 161 6.13 -4.71 10.87
C ASN A 161 5.00 -4.73 9.83
N ARG A 162 4.64 -5.94 9.36
CA ARG A 162 3.62 -6.13 8.31
C ARG A 162 2.30 -5.44 8.69
N ASP A 163 1.81 -5.61 9.92
CA ASP A 163 0.53 -5.02 10.37
C ASP A 163 0.56 -3.49 10.33
N LEU A 164 1.68 -2.88 10.75
CA LEU A 164 1.87 -1.43 10.64
C LEU A 164 1.89 -0.97 9.18
N SER A 165 2.63 -1.69 8.33
CA SER A 165 2.71 -1.40 6.90
C SER A 165 1.34 -1.47 6.23
N TYR A 166 0.53 -2.50 6.53
CA TYR A 166 -0.84 -2.64 6.03
C TYR A 166 -1.75 -1.51 6.51
N ALA A 167 -1.66 -1.16 7.80
CA ALA A 167 -2.46 -0.07 8.34
C ALA A 167 -2.12 1.27 7.65
N LEU A 168 -0.84 1.50 7.35
CA LEU A 168 -0.38 2.68 6.63
C LEU A 168 -0.81 2.67 5.16
N THR A 169 -0.62 1.57 4.42
CA THR A 169 -1.05 1.45 3.02
C THR A 169 -2.56 1.61 2.89
N HIS A 170 -3.37 0.92 3.68
CA HIS A 170 -4.83 1.06 3.64
C HIS A 170 -5.30 2.48 3.99
N THR A 171 -4.66 3.13 4.97
CA THR A 171 -4.99 4.53 5.29
C THR A 171 -4.74 5.44 4.09
N LEU A 172 -3.60 5.27 3.42
CA LEU A 172 -3.26 6.04 2.23
C LEU A 172 -4.14 5.71 1.03
N LEU A 173 -4.51 4.45 0.83
CA LEU A 173 -5.43 4.04 -0.24
C LEU A 173 -6.77 4.75 -0.10
N TYR A 174 -7.36 4.80 1.10
CA TYR A 174 -8.63 5.53 1.28
C TYR A 174 -8.45 7.04 1.17
N ALA A 175 -7.42 7.61 1.80
CA ALA A 175 -7.19 9.05 1.83
C ALA A 175 -6.87 9.66 0.45
N THR A 176 -6.18 8.91 -0.41
CA THR A 176 -5.85 9.31 -1.78
C THR A 176 -6.89 8.85 -2.80
N ASP A 177 -7.99 8.26 -2.35
CA ASP A 177 -9.00 7.65 -3.21
C ASP A 177 -8.37 6.70 -4.24
N PHE A 178 -7.58 5.75 -3.75
CA PHE A 178 -6.77 4.80 -4.52
C PHE A 178 -5.91 5.50 -5.56
N SER A 179 -5.12 6.49 -5.12
CA SER A 179 -4.27 7.37 -5.92
C SER A 179 -4.98 8.30 -6.92
N THR A 180 -6.32 8.35 -6.96
CA THR A 180 -7.01 9.26 -7.89
C THR A 180 -6.88 10.72 -7.45
N LEU A 181 -6.68 10.97 -6.16
CA LEU A 181 -6.38 12.28 -5.59
C LEU A 181 -4.89 12.36 -5.23
N SER A 182 -4.23 13.40 -5.73
CA SER A 182 -2.87 13.74 -5.31
C SER A 182 -2.91 14.38 -3.92
N ARG A 183 -2.25 13.76 -2.94
CA ARG A 183 -2.11 14.25 -1.57
C ARG A 183 -0.66 14.04 -1.12
N PRO A 184 0.26 14.91 -1.56
CA PRO A 184 1.67 14.77 -1.23
C PRO A 184 1.91 14.99 0.26
N ASP A 185 2.51 14.01 0.91
CA ASP A 185 3.04 14.10 2.27
C ASP A 185 4.43 13.45 2.28
N PRO A 186 5.51 14.19 2.62
CA PRO A 186 6.87 13.64 2.64
C PRO A 186 7.03 12.40 3.53
N ARG A 187 6.26 12.32 4.63
CA ARG A 187 6.26 11.18 5.56
C ARG A 187 5.64 9.96 4.90
N ALA A 188 4.48 10.15 4.25
CA ALA A 188 3.82 9.09 3.50
C ALA A 188 4.69 8.60 2.34
N ARG A 189 5.28 9.53 1.57
CA ARG A 189 6.20 9.21 0.49
C ARG A 189 7.37 8.36 0.97
N PHE A 190 8.10 8.80 2.00
CA PHE A 190 9.23 8.04 2.53
C PHE A 190 8.79 6.66 3.04
N ALA A 191 7.68 6.60 3.80
CA ALA A 191 7.16 5.33 4.31
C ALA A 191 6.82 4.36 3.18
N CYS A 192 6.17 4.81 2.11
CA CYS A 192 5.85 3.95 0.97
C CYS A 192 7.10 3.53 0.19
N LEU A 193 8.10 4.40 0.02
CA LEU A 193 9.40 4.03 -0.58
C LEU A 193 10.06 2.91 0.24
N ALA A 194 10.14 3.07 1.56
CA ALA A 194 10.72 2.09 2.47
C ALA A 194 9.94 0.76 2.46
N ILE A 195 8.61 0.80 2.56
CA ILE A 195 7.77 -0.41 2.51
C ILE A 195 7.93 -1.11 1.17
N ALA A 196 7.88 -0.39 0.05
CA ALA A 196 8.08 -0.99 -1.27
C ALA A 196 9.44 -1.69 -1.36
N ALA A 197 10.53 -1.04 -0.92
CA ALA A 197 11.87 -1.63 -0.94
C ALA A 197 11.97 -2.89 -0.06
N MET A 198 11.47 -2.81 1.17
CA MET A 198 11.57 -3.91 2.14
C MET A 198 10.64 -5.08 1.78
N SER A 199 9.45 -4.81 1.26
CA SER A 199 8.53 -5.82 0.72
C SER A 199 9.08 -6.45 -0.55
N HIS A 200 9.75 -5.68 -1.41
CA HIS A 200 10.44 -6.24 -2.56
C HIS A 200 11.51 -7.25 -2.14
N GLU A 201 12.36 -6.91 -1.17
CA GLU A 201 13.40 -7.79 -0.65
C GLU A 201 12.81 -9.05 0.01
N ALA A 202 11.75 -8.88 0.80
CA ALA A 202 11.06 -9.99 1.47
C ALA A 202 10.18 -10.85 0.54
N ASN A 203 10.08 -10.50 -0.75
CA ASN A 203 9.13 -11.08 -1.72
C ASN A 203 7.66 -11.04 -1.22
N ASP A 204 7.30 -9.95 -0.54
CA ASP A 204 5.96 -9.68 -0.07
C ASP A 204 5.16 -8.93 -1.14
N VAL A 205 4.63 -9.71 -2.09
CA VAL A 205 4.00 -9.19 -3.32
C VAL A 205 2.86 -8.22 -3.04
N ASP A 206 2.08 -8.50 -2.00
CA ASP A 206 0.88 -7.72 -1.68
C ASP A 206 1.24 -6.32 -1.18
N LEU A 207 2.03 -6.24 -0.11
CA LEU A 207 2.49 -4.95 0.41
C LEU A 207 3.34 -4.18 -0.60
N PHE A 208 4.11 -4.87 -1.44
CA PHE A 208 4.87 -4.21 -2.50
C PHE A 208 3.95 -3.44 -3.44
N PHE A 209 2.90 -4.07 -3.97
CA PHE A 209 1.98 -3.40 -4.89
C PHE A 209 1.12 -2.35 -4.19
N GLU A 210 0.67 -2.59 -2.96
CA GLU A 210 -0.09 -1.58 -2.21
C GLU A 210 0.73 -0.33 -1.92
N ALA A 211 1.98 -0.48 -1.45
CA ALA A 211 2.86 0.65 -1.19
C ALA A 211 3.21 1.40 -2.48
N SER A 212 3.44 0.66 -3.58
CA SER A 212 3.70 1.24 -4.89
C SER A 212 2.50 2.01 -5.43
N LEU A 213 1.28 1.52 -5.23
CA LEU A 213 0.05 2.24 -5.58
C LEU A 213 -0.10 3.51 -4.72
N CYS A 214 0.19 3.44 -3.43
CA CYS A 214 0.16 4.61 -2.55
C CYS A 214 1.14 5.69 -3.00
N LEU A 215 2.34 5.31 -3.50
CA LEU A 215 3.30 6.25 -4.09
C LEU A 215 2.69 7.06 -5.24
N MET A 216 1.82 6.48 -6.07
CA MET A 216 1.19 7.19 -7.18
C MET A 216 0.27 8.35 -6.73
N GLY A 217 -0.17 8.36 -5.48
CA GLY A 217 -0.91 9.47 -4.87
C GLY A 217 0.00 10.58 -4.31
N GLN A 218 1.32 10.44 -4.42
CA GLN A 218 2.33 11.36 -3.90
C GLN A 218 3.03 12.14 -5.02
N GLU A 219 3.73 13.20 -4.66
CA GLU A 219 4.68 13.86 -5.58
C GLU A 219 5.93 12.98 -5.75
N LEU A 220 6.05 12.38 -6.94
CA LEU A 220 7.12 11.46 -7.29
C LEU A 220 8.12 12.12 -8.26
N PRO A 221 9.42 12.12 -7.93
CA PRO A 221 10.47 12.36 -8.92
C PRO A 221 10.44 11.31 -10.03
N ALA A 222 10.76 11.69 -11.27
CA ALA A 222 10.81 10.76 -12.41
C ALA A 222 11.74 9.56 -12.16
N ALA A 223 12.81 9.76 -11.38
CA ALA A 223 13.73 8.71 -10.97
C ALA A 223 13.06 7.58 -10.15
N VAL A 224 12.03 7.89 -9.35
CA VAL A 224 11.28 6.87 -8.59
C VAL A 224 10.49 5.97 -9.54
N LEU A 225 9.88 6.54 -10.58
CA LEU A 225 9.14 5.77 -11.57
C LEU A 225 10.07 4.89 -12.41
N ALA A 226 11.22 5.43 -12.83
CA ALA A 226 12.25 4.69 -13.54
C ALA A 226 12.79 3.51 -12.72
N GLU A 227 12.88 3.66 -11.39
CA GLU A 227 13.25 2.57 -10.49
C GLU A 227 12.11 1.58 -10.22
N LEU A 228 10.87 2.04 -10.15
CA LEU A 228 9.72 1.19 -9.83
C LEU A 228 9.44 0.16 -10.94
N GLN A 229 9.55 0.55 -12.20
CA GLN A 229 9.28 -0.34 -13.34
C GLN A 229 10.10 -1.64 -13.30
N PRO A 230 11.44 -1.62 -13.13
CA PRO A 230 12.21 -2.84 -13.01
C PRO A 230 12.00 -3.61 -11.70
N LEU A 231 11.63 -2.96 -10.60
CA LEU A 231 11.23 -3.67 -9.37
C LEU A 231 9.91 -4.43 -9.57
N VAL A 232 8.95 -3.83 -10.30
CA VAL A 232 7.70 -4.50 -10.70
C VAL A 232 8.00 -5.69 -11.61
N ALA A 233 8.90 -5.54 -12.59
CA ALA A 233 9.32 -6.64 -13.45
C ALA A 233 9.98 -7.79 -12.66
N ALA A 234 10.93 -7.48 -11.77
CA ALA A 234 11.58 -8.46 -10.91
C ALA A 234 10.60 -9.16 -9.97
N MET A 235 9.58 -8.45 -9.46
CA MET A 235 8.51 -9.05 -8.66
C MET A 235 7.66 -10.03 -9.50
N ARG A 236 7.38 -9.69 -10.77
CA ARG A 236 6.66 -10.57 -11.70
C ARG A 236 7.45 -11.84 -12.03
N GLU A 237 8.73 -11.68 -12.31
CA GLU A 237 9.63 -12.80 -12.64
C GLU A 237 9.82 -13.78 -11.47
N ARG A 238 9.89 -13.27 -10.24
CA ARG A 238 9.99 -14.11 -9.02
C ARG A 238 8.70 -14.85 -8.67
N ASN A 239 7.55 -14.39 -9.18
CA ASN A 239 6.24 -14.94 -8.85
C ASN A 239 5.47 -15.37 -10.11
N PRO A 240 6.04 -16.24 -10.97
CA PRO A 240 5.47 -16.54 -12.29
C PRO A 240 4.09 -17.20 -12.19
N ASP A 241 3.83 -18.02 -11.17
CA ASP A 241 2.55 -18.69 -10.96
C ASP A 241 1.40 -17.71 -10.69
N LEU A 242 1.69 -16.61 -9.97
CA LEU A 242 0.74 -15.55 -9.72
C LEU A 242 0.34 -14.88 -11.04
N PHE A 243 1.31 -14.46 -11.83
CA PHE A 243 1.07 -13.74 -13.10
C PHE A 243 0.63 -14.63 -14.26
N ALA A 244 0.86 -15.94 -14.16
CA ALA A 244 0.27 -16.96 -15.01
C ALA A 244 -1.18 -17.30 -14.61
N MET A 245 -1.69 -16.73 -13.51
CA MET A 245 -3.00 -17.02 -12.93
C MET A 245 -3.22 -18.52 -12.65
N ALA A 246 -2.18 -19.20 -12.14
CA ALA A 246 -2.24 -20.63 -11.83
C ALA A 246 -3.31 -20.94 -10.76
N ASP A 247 -3.45 -20.05 -9.77
CA ASP A 247 -4.55 -20.05 -8.81
C ASP A 247 -5.18 -18.64 -8.74
N PRO A 248 -6.29 -18.41 -9.47
CA PRO A 248 -6.99 -17.13 -9.46
C PRO A 248 -7.50 -16.72 -8.07
N LEU A 249 -7.78 -17.65 -7.15
CA LEU A 249 -8.34 -17.33 -5.84
C LEU A 249 -7.27 -16.93 -4.83
N ALA A 250 -6.12 -17.57 -4.87
CA ALA A 250 -4.97 -17.14 -4.07
C ALA A 250 -4.34 -15.85 -4.64
N GLY A 251 -4.40 -15.67 -5.96
CA GLY A 251 -3.69 -14.61 -6.67
C GLY A 251 -4.47 -13.33 -6.95
N TYR A 252 -5.80 -13.30 -6.79
CA TYR A 252 -6.59 -12.16 -7.26
C TYR A 252 -6.19 -10.84 -6.61
N HIS A 253 -6.04 -10.76 -5.28
CA HIS A 253 -5.84 -9.49 -4.59
C HIS A 253 -4.55 -8.78 -5.05
N PRO A 254 -3.36 -9.42 -5.04
CA PRO A 254 -2.15 -8.79 -5.58
C PRO A 254 -2.25 -8.38 -7.05
N LEU A 255 -2.94 -9.17 -7.89
CA LEU A 255 -3.14 -8.83 -9.29
C LEU A 255 -4.13 -7.67 -9.48
N LEU A 256 -5.15 -7.55 -8.63
CA LEU A 256 -6.04 -6.40 -8.61
C LEU A 256 -5.28 -5.13 -8.23
N VAL A 257 -4.47 -5.18 -7.18
CA VAL A 257 -3.66 -4.03 -6.75
C VAL A 257 -2.63 -3.68 -7.83
N TYR A 258 -2.04 -4.66 -8.50
CA TYR A 258 -1.17 -4.44 -9.66
C TYR A 258 -1.89 -3.72 -10.81
N ASP A 259 -3.11 -4.12 -11.16
CA ASP A 259 -3.92 -3.41 -12.17
C ASP A 259 -4.19 -1.96 -11.75
N LEU A 260 -4.51 -1.73 -10.47
CA LEU A 260 -4.72 -0.37 -9.95
C LEU A 260 -3.45 0.47 -10.06
N LEU A 261 -2.30 -0.09 -9.69
CA LEU A 261 -0.99 0.54 -9.82
C LEU A 261 -0.67 0.88 -11.28
N ARG A 262 -0.79 -0.09 -12.19
CA ARG A 262 -0.54 0.11 -13.63
C ARG A 262 -1.48 1.18 -14.20
N GLY A 263 -2.76 1.15 -13.85
CA GLY A 263 -3.71 2.19 -14.24
C GLY A 263 -3.33 3.57 -13.71
N ALA A 264 -2.92 3.68 -12.44
CA ALA A 264 -2.49 4.93 -11.83
C ALA A 264 -1.24 5.50 -12.53
N ALA A 265 -0.24 4.66 -12.81
CA ALA A 265 0.96 5.05 -13.55
C ALA A 265 0.62 5.55 -14.97
N LEU A 266 -0.28 4.85 -15.69
CA LEU A 266 -0.77 5.28 -17.00
C LEU A 266 -1.45 6.64 -16.93
N ARG A 267 -2.34 6.87 -15.96
CA ARG A 267 -3.08 8.13 -15.83
C ARG A 267 -2.16 9.30 -15.49
N HIS A 268 -1.27 9.12 -14.51
CA HIS A 268 -0.51 10.22 -13.92
C HIS A 268 0.79 10.50 -14.65
N HIS A 269 1.37 9.49 -15.30
CA HIS A 269 2.71 9.55 -15.86
C HIS A 269 2.81 9.04 -17.30
N ALA A 270 1.71 8.56 -17.90
CA ALA A 270 1.68 7.99 -19.24
C ALA A 270 2.71 6.85 -19.45
N ILE A 271 3.01 6.10 -18.38
CA ILE A 271 3.90 4.93 -18.40
C ILE A 271 3.09 3.67 -18.18
N ASP A 272 3.33 2.65 -19.01
CA ASP A 272 2.78 1.32 -18.80
C ASP A 272 3.81 0.43 -18.07
N LEU A 273 3.52 0.07 -16.81
CA LEU A 273 4.38 -0.80 -16.01
C LEU A 273 4.43 -2.25 -16.52
N ALA A 274 3.65 -2.60 -17.55
CA ALA A 274 3.72 -3.89 -18.21
C ALA A 274 4.80 -3.96 -19.31
N ASP A 275 5.25 -2.81 -19.84
CA ASP A 275 6.18 -2.73 -20.97
C ASP A 275 7.60 -3.18 -20.59
N GLU A 276 8.38 -3.58 -21.62
CA GLU A 276 9.74 -4.09 -21.48
C GLU A 276 10.62 -3.15 -20.66
N THR A 277 11.37 -3.79 -19.77
CA THR A 277 12.13 -3.13 -18.72
C THR A 277 13.48 -2.65 -19.26
N PRO A 278 13.86 -1.37 -19.11
CA PRO A 278 15.27 -1.02 -19.12
C PRO A 278 15.98 -1.73 -17.95
N GLU A 279 17.26 -2.09 -18.13
CA GLU A 279 18.06 -2.64 -17.05
C GLU A 279 18.07 -1.67 -15.86
N LEU A 280 18.06 -2.22 -14.65
CA LEU A 280 18.27 -1.43 -13.44
C LEU A 280 19.65 -0.77 -13.53
N ASP A 281 19.68 0.57 -13.54
CA ASP A 281 20.93 1.31 -13.38
C ASP A 281 21.71 0.78 -12.16
N ALA A 282 23.03 0.75 -12.30
CA ALA A 282 23.92 0.27 -11.24
C ALA A 282 23.82 1.11 -9.95
N GLU A 283 23.45 2.39 -10.07
CA GLU A 283 23.26 3.29 -8.93
C GLU A 283 21.92 3.03 -8.24
N PRO A 284 21.86 3.00 -6.89
CA PRO A 284 20.63 2.82 -6.15
C PRO A 284 19.73 4.05 -6.26
N GLY A 285 18.49 3.85 -6.73
CA GLY A 285 17.46 4.88 -6.70
C GLY A 285 16.87 5.08 -5.31
N LEU A 286 15.90 6.00 -5.20
CA LEU A 286 15.31 6.41 -3.92
C LEU A 286 14.57 5.27 -3.21
N ILE A 287 13.95 4.32 -3.92
CA ILE A 287 13.31 3.16 -3.30
C ILE A 287 14.37 2.32 -2.59
N ARG A 288 15.43 1.90 -3.30
CA ARG A 288 16.53 1.13 -2.69
C ARG A 288 17.23 1.88 -1.56
N LEU A 289 17.46 3.18 -1.69
CA LEU A 289 18.08 4.00 -0.64
C LEU A 289 17.20 4.08 0.62
N ALA A 290 15.88 4.25 0.49
CA ALA A 290 14.96 4.23 1.63
C ALA A 290 14.98 2.87 2.36
N GLY A 291 14.99 1.77 1.59
CA GLY A 291 15.12 0.41 2.12
C GLY A 291 16.45 0.20 2.86
N ALA A 292 17.57 0.61 2.26
CA ALA A 292 18.90 0.50 2.87
C ALA A 292 19.00 1.29 4.19
N LEU A 293 18.43 2.50 4.23
CA LEU A 293 18.37 3.29 5.46
C LEU A 293 17.54 2.59 6.54
N CYS A 294 16.35 2.09 6.19
CA CYS A 294 15.48 1.38 7.12
C CYS A 294 16.11 0.09 7.66
N LEU A 295 16.75 -0.70 6.80
CA LEU A 295 17.50 -1.89 7.22
C LEU A 295 18.65 -1.53 8.16
N SER A 296 19.37 -0.44 7.89
CA SER A 296 20.46 0.03 8.76
C SER A 296 19.94 0.45 10.14
N LEU A 297 18.83 1.23 10.18
CA LEU A 297 18.16 1.65 11.42
C LEU A 297 17.61 0.46 12.23
N LYS A 298 17.11 -0.57 11.55
CA LYS A 298 16.67 -1.83 12.16
C LYS A 298 17.83 -2.61 12.75
N GLY A 299 18.93 -2.72 12.00
CA GLY A 299 20.14 -3.44 12.36
C GLY A 299 20.97 -2.79 13.47
N LYS A 300 20.71 -1.50 13.79
CA LYS A 300 21.38 -0.74 14.87
C LYS A 300 22.90 -0.55 14.65
N ASP A 301 23.36 -0.70 13.42
CA ASP A 301 24.76 -0.51 13.04
C ASP A 301 24.99 0.98 12.73
N LEU A 302 25.75 1.66 13.58
CA LEU A 302 25.92 3.12 13.50
C LEU A 302 26.66 3.55 12.22
N GLU A 303 27.68 2.80 11.79
CA GLU A 303 28.43 3.11 10.56
C GLU A 303 27.52 2.94 9.33
N ARG A 304 26.71 1.88 9.30
CA ARG A 304 25.73 1.68 8.23
C ARG A 304 24.62 2.72 8.26
N ILE A 305 24.15 3.13 9.44
CA ILE A 305 23.16 4.21 9.57
C ILE A 305 23.73 5.52 9.01
N GLU A 306 24.98 5.87 9.36
CA GLU A 306 25.64 7.07 8.85
C GLU A 306 25.79 7.04 7.33
N SER A 307 26.34 5.95 6.79
CA SER A 307 26.54 5.77 5.35
C SER A 307 25.23 5.81 4.57
N ALA A 308 24.20 5.06 5.02
CA ALA A 308 22.91 5.02 4.36
C ALA A 308 22.17 6.36 4.43
N TYR A 309 22.27 7.08 5.55
CA TYR A 309 21.67 8.42 5.67
C TYR A 309 22.40 9.45 4.81
N ALA A 310 23.72 9.39 4.71
CA ALA A 310 24.50 10.25 3.81
C ALA A 310 24.14 10.00 2.34
N ALA A 311 24.02 8.73 1.93
CA ALA A 311 23.60 8.36 0.58
C ALA A 311 22.18 8.86 0.28
N TRP A 312 21.25 8.73 1.22
CA TRP A 312 19.90 9.31 1.09
C TRP A 312 19.96 10.83 0.91
N CYS A 313 20.69 11.55 1.77
CA CYS A 313 20.81 13.00 1.69
C CYS A 313 21.44 13.47 0.38
N ALA A 314 22.41 12.73 -0.15
CA ALA A 314 23.03 13.05 -1.44
C ALA A 314 22.05 12.93 -2.61
N ALA A 315 21.12 11.96 -2.55
CA ALA A 315 20.17 11.69 -3.64
C ALA A 315 18.87 12.50 -3.53
N ALA A 316 18.28 12.61 -2.33
CA ALA A 316 16.98 13.22 -2.08
C ALA A 316 17.06 14.59 -1.39
N GLY A 317 18.24 14.97 -0.88
CA GLY A 317 18.39 16.10 0.04
C GLY A 317 18.04 15.75 1.50
N PRO A 318 18.39 16.64 2.45
CA PRO A 318 18.10 16.44 3.87
C PRO A 318 16.63 16.72 4.19
N GLU A 319 15.78 15.71 4.07
CA GLU A 319 14.36 15.82 4.43
C GLU A 319 14.16 15.88 5.95
N PRO A 320 13.41 16.87 6.49
CA PRO A 320 13.18 17.01 7.94
C PRO A 320 12.63 15.75 8.60
N PHE A 321 11.68 15.07 7.93
CA PHE A 321 11.09 13.83 8.46
C PHE A 321 12.11 12.70 8.61
N VAL A 322 12.92 12.46 7.57
CA VAL A 322 13.93 11.40 7.58
C VAL A 322 15.00 11.68 8.63
N ARG A 323 15.42 12.93 8.75
CA ARG A 323 16.31 13.39 9.82
C ARG A 323 15.73 13.10 11.20
N ASP A 324 14.47 13.48 11.43
CA ASP A 324 13.82 13.32 12.74
C ASP A 324 13.62 11.84 13.09
N MET A 325 13.34 10.99 12.09
CA MET A 325 13.31 9.54 12.23
C MET A 325 14.68 8.99 12.68
N VAL A 326 15.77 9.37 11.99
CA VAL A 326 17.13 8.95 12.32
C VAL A 326 17.51 9.41 13.73
N LYS A 327 17.27 10.70 14.05
CA LYS A 327 17.53 11.26 15.38
C LYS A 327 16.77 10.53 16.49
N THR A 328 15.49 10.27 16.29
CA THR A 328 14.66 9.54 17.26
C THR A 328 15.18 8.12 17.47
N ARG A 329 15.63 7.46 16.39
CA ARG A 329 16.22 6.13 16.48
C ARG A 329 17.54 6.15 17.26
N LEU A 330 18.44 7.09 16.97
CA LEU A 330 19.71 7.24 17.69
C LEU A 330 19.48 7.53 19.18
N ALA A 331 18.52 8.40 19.52
CA ALA A 331 18.14 8.68 20.90
C ALA A 331 17.62 7.41 21.62
N THR A 332 16.83 6.58 20.92
CA THR A 332 16.37 5.29 21.46
C THR A 332 17.54 4.33 21.70
N LEU A 333 18.49 4.23 20.77
CA LEU A 333 19.68 3.40 20.92
C LEU A 333 20.56 3.87 22.08
N ARG A 334 20.72 5.19 22.25
CA ARG A 334 21.41 5.80 23.40
C ARG A 334 20.75 5.42 24.71
N LEU A 335 19.42 5.54 24.79
CA LEU A 335 18.68 5.16 26.00
C LEU A 335 18.90 3.69 26.34
N LEU A 336 18.74 2.78 25.36
CA LEU A 336 18.95 1.35 25.55
C LEU A 336 20.38 1.01 25.97
N ALA A 337 21.38 1.72 25.44
CA ALA A 337 22.78 1.58 25.85
C ALA A 337 23.00 2.05 27.29
N SER A 338 22.43 3.21 27.65
CA SER A 338 22.58 3.82 28.99
C SER A 338 21.92 3.00 30.10
N THR A 339 20.87 2.24 29.78
CA THR A 339 20.18 1.36 30.72
C THR A 339 20.74 -0.07 30.71
N HIS A 340 21.81 -0.34 29.94
CA HIS A 340 22.37 -1.69 29.72
C HIS A 340 21.33 -2.71 29.21
N ILE A 341 20.31 -2.24 28.47
CA ILE A 341 19.23 -3.08 27.91
C ILE A 341 19.58 -3.55 26.49
N LEU A 342 20.59 -2.96 25.83
CA LEU A 342 21.13 -3.49 24.57
C LEU A 342 21.60 -4.93 24.80
N PHE A 343 20.86 -5.88 24.22
CA PHE A 343 20.93 -7.30 24.56
C PHE A 343 22.38 -7.80 24.50
N GLU A 344 22.87 -8.41 25.59
CA GLU A 344 24.11 -9.20 25.63
C GLU A 344 24.25 -10.13 24.42
N ARG A 345 23.14 -10.58 23.84
CA ARG A 345 23.05 -11.43 22.65
C ARG A 345 23.55 -10.76 21.36
N GLU A 346 23.42 -9.44 21.22
CA GLU A 346 23.90 -8.68 20.05
C GLU A 346 25.41 -8.44 20.14
N PHE A 347 25.93 -8.12 21.34
CA PHE A 347 27.38 -8.03 21.58
C PHE A 347 28.08 -9.39 21.47
N VAL A 348 27.38 -10.48 21.78
CA VAL A 348 27.86 -11.86 21.54
C VAL A 348 28.07 -12.15 20.05
N HIS A 349 27.25 -11.63 19.13
CA HIS A 349 27.49 -11.76 17.69
C HIS A 349 28.72 -10.95 17.21
N LEU A 350 29.11 -9.92 17.96
CA LEU A 350 30.34 -9.17 17.72
C LEU A 350 31.56 -9.78 18.47
N GLY A 351 31.37 -10.89 19.20
CA GLY A 351 32.45 -11.60 19.89
C GLY A 351 33.05 -10.88 21.10
N ARG A 352 32.37 -9.85 21.65
CA ARG A 352 32.89 -9.02 22.76
C ARG A 352 31.88 -8.97 23.90
N ARG A 353 32.31 -9.11 25.16
CA ARG A 353 31.47 -9.11 26.39
C ARG A 353 32.08 -8.24 27.50
N ASP A 354 32.45 -7.00 27.20
CA ASP A 354 32.98 -6.07 28.21
C ASP A 354 32.01 -4.90 28.43
N ALA A 355 31.87 -4.45 29.68
CA ALA A 355 31.17 -3.22 30.06
C ALA A 355 31.71 -1.97 29.33
N SER A 356 32.97 -1.99 28.86
CA SER A 356 33.55 -0.93 28.01
C SER A 356 32.76 -0.71 26.70
N LEU A 357 32.07 -1.74 26.18
CA LEU A 357 31.33 -1.69 24.92
C LEU A 357 30.15 -0.72 24.97
N TYR A 358 29.47 -0.61 26.12
CA TYR A 358 28.36 0.34 26.27
C TYR A 358 28.87 1.79 26.20
N ALA A 359 30.00 2.08 26.83
CA ALA A 359 30.63 3.40 26.78
C ALA A 359 31.20 3.70 25.37
N GLU A 360 31.83 2.72 24.71
CA GLU A 360 32.29 2.82 23.31
C GLU A 360 31.11 3.11 22.36
N TYR A 361 29.99 2.41 22.51
CA TYR A 361 28.81 2.61 21.68
C TYR A 361 28.12 3.96 21.94
N LEU A 362 28.04 4.40 23.21
CA LEU A 362 27.56 5.74 23.55
C LEU A 362 28.41 6.84 22.91
N ALA A 363 29.74 6.73 23.01
CA ALA A 363 30.67 7.68 22.37
C ALA A 363 30.54 7.67 20.84
N ALA A 364 30.27 6.52 20.22
CA ALA A 364 30.01 6.42 18.79
C ALA A 364 28.70 7.10 18.38
N ILE A 365 27.64 6.99 19.18
CA ILE A 365 26.38 7.73 18.95
C ILE A 365 26.62 9.24 19.02
N ASP A 366 27.33 9.70 20.06
CA ASP A 366 27.65 11.12 20.23
C ASP A 366 28.46 11.67 19.04
N GLY A 367 29.45 10.89 18.59
CA GLY A 367 30.23 11.24 17.40
C GLY A 367 29.40 11.29 16.12
N LEU A 368 28.45 10.37 15.95
CA LEU A 368 27.57 10.33 14.78
C LEU A 368 26.58 11.50 14.78
N GLU A 369 26.00 11.86 15.93
CA GLU A 369 25.15 13.05 16.03
C GLU A 369 25.91 14.35 15.72
N GLN A 370 27.17 14.47 16.15
CA GLN A 370 28.03 15.61 15.81
C GLN A 370 28.35 15.69 14.31
N ARG A 371 28.67 14.56 13.67
CA ARG A 371 28.91 14.50 12.22
C ARG A 371 27.63 14.76 11.41
N GLN A 372 26.49 14.25 11.88
CA GLN A 372 25.20 14.59 11.29
C GLN A 372 24.90 16.07 11.45
N ALA A 373 25.16 16.70 12.60
CA ALA A 373 25.02 18.15 12.75
C ALA A 373 25.85 18.94 11.72
N ALA A 374 27.00 18.42 11.29
CA ALA A 374 27.82 19.01 10.22
C ALA A 374 27.25 18.79 8.80
N LEU A 375 26.53 17.69 8.56
CA LEU A 375 25.76 17.44 7.32
C LEU A 375 24.45 18.25 7.26
N LEU A 376 24.05 18.86 8.39
CA LEU A 376 22.80 19.60 8.59
C LEU A 376 22.98 21.14 8.54
N GLY A 377 24.17 21.62 8.16
CA GLY A 377 24.52 23.04 8.03
C GLY A 377 23.91 23.73 6.81
#